data_AF-T0HAZ3-F1
#
_entry.id   AF-T0HAZ3-F1
#
_cell.length_a   1.000
_cell.length_b   1.000
_cell.length_c   1.000
_cell.angle_alpha   90.00
_cell.angle_beta   90.00
_cell.angle_gamma   90.00
#
_symmetry.space_group_name_H-M   'P 1'
#
loop_
_entity.id
_entity.type
_entity.pdbx_description
1 polymer ?
#
loop_
_entity_poly.entity_id
_entity_poly.type
_entity_poly.pdbx_seq_one_letter_code
_entity_poly.pdbx_strand_id
1 'polypeptide(L)'
;MGEPYFLFPLQLDSDAQIRLHSPFAGIAHAIRLVVSSFAAHAPAGTRLVLKEHPLDNGVRDWRQITTDMAALFGVEDRVDYLAWGDIQAVTRGSQGVVTINSTSGTFALAAGVPVVVLGHAVYDIPELTYQGGLDGFWSAPMPPDPETFAAFRRVLVERCLIPGGFFSEDALDSVVHHAIVRLEGRNIKAD
;
A
#
# COMPACT_ATOMS: atom_id res chain seq x y z
N MET A 1 18.09 -8.75 15.89
CA MET A 1 17.05 -8.86 14.85
C MET A 1 15.79 -8.25 15.44
N GLY A 2 15.14 -7.32 14.74
CA GLY A 2 13.91 -6.68 15.23
C GLY A 2 12.74 -7.68 15.27
N GLU A 3 11.70 -7.38 16.05
CA GLU A 3 10.47 -8.17 16.08
C GLU A 3 9.78 -8.15 14.71
N PRO A 4 9.21 -9.29 14.25
CA PRO A 4 8.50 -9.34 12.97
C PRO A 4 7.26 -8.43 13.02
N TYR A 5 6.98 -7.73 11.93
CA TYR A 5 5.88 -6.77 11.88
C TYR A 5 5.13 -6.79 10.55
N PHE A 6 3.86 -6.44 10.62
CA PHE A 6 3.05 -6.06 9.46
C PHE A 6 3.01 -4.54 9.33
N LEU A 7 2.80 -4.06 8.12
CA LEU A 7 2.79 -2.64 7.80
C LEU A 7 1.41 -2.22 7.29
N PHE A 8 0.89 -1.12 7.83
CA PHE A 8 -0.28 -0.42 7.29
C PHE A 8 0.12 1.04 6.97
N PRO A 9 0.48 1.34 5.70
CA PRO A 9 0.76 2.71 5.27
C PRO A 9 -0.55 3.50 5.21
N LEU A 10 -0.60 4.61 5.93
CA LEU A 10 -1.73 5.52 5.91
C LEU A 10 -1.76 6.27 4.57
N GLN A 11 -2.97 6.49 4.06
CA GLN A 11 -3.24 7.34 2.90
C GLN A 11 -3.78 8.69 3.36
N LEU A 12 -3.76 9.70 2.49
CA LEU A 12 -4.36 10.99 2.80
C LEU A 12 -5.89 10.84 2.97
N ASP A 13 -6.45 11.34 4.06
CA ASP A 13 -7.90 11.29 4.31
C ASP A 13 -8.71 12.12 3.29
N SER A 14 -8.05 13.07 2.63
CA SER A 14 -8.61 13.85 1.53
C SER A 14 -8.52 13.16 0.16
N ASP A 15 -7.89 11.99 0.06
CA ASP A 15 -7.70 11.31 -1.21
C ASP A 15 -9.07 10.91 -1.81
N ALA A 16 -9.29 11.32 -3.06
CA ALA A 16 -10.50 10.96 -3.81
C ALA A 16 -10.63 9.43 -3.95
N GLN A 17 -9.53 8.69 -3.98
CA GLN A 17 -9.51 7.22 -4.03
C GLN A 17 -10.11 6.59 -2.76
N ILE A 18 -9.94 7.22 -1.59
CA ILE A 18 -10.58 6.75 -0.35
C ILE A 18 -12.09 7.02 -0.40
N ARG A 19 -12.50 8.15 -0.98
CA ARG A 19 -13.92 8.53 -1.07
C ARG A 19 -14.72 7.78 -2.14
N LEU A 20 -14.08 7.45 -3.27
CA LEU A 20 -14.74 6.89 -4.45
C LEU A 20 -14.50 5.38 -4.62
N HIS A 21 -13.41 4.84 -4.09
CA HIS A 21 -12.95 3.48 -4.34
C HIS A 21 -12.63 2.70 -3.06
N SER A 22 -13.22 3.09 -1.93
CA SER A 22 -13.12 2.33 -0.68
C SER A 22 -14.47 2.25 0.05
N PRO A 23 -14.70 1.18 0.85
CA PRO A 23 -15.88 1.08 1.70
C PRO A 23 -15.78 1.93 2.98
N PHE A 24 -14.68 2.67 3.18
CA PHE A 24 -14.40 3.38 4.42
C PHE A 24 -14.91 4.83 4.37
N ALA A 25 -15.49 5.28 5.49
CA ALA A 25 -15.86 6.68 5.69
C ALA A 25 -14.64 7.62 5.85
N GLY A 26 -13.43 7.06 5.95
CA GLY A 26 -12.17 7.76 6.13
C GLY A 26 -11.10 6.85 6.74
N ILE A 27 -9.89 7.38 6.91
CA ILE A 27 -8.73 6.61 7.36
C ILE A 27 -8.90 6.10 8.80
N ALA A 28 -9.56 6.86 9.68
CA ALA A 28 -9.84 6.41 11.05
C ALA A 28 -10.71 5.14 11.09
N HIS A 29 -11.65 4.99 10.15
CA HIS A 29 -12.47 3.77 10.05
C HIS A 29 -11.62 2.57 9.61
N ALA A 30 -10.69 2.78 8.67
CA ALA A 30 -9.76 1.75 8.23
C ALA A 30 -8.79 1.35 9.36
N ILE A 31 -8.21 2.31 10.10
CA ILE A 31 -7.37 2.04 11.28
C ILE A 31 -8.11 1.15 12.27
N ARG A 32 -9.37 1.49 12.59
CA ARG A 32 -10.19 0.68 13.51
C ARG A 32 -10.35 -0.76 13.03
N LEU A 33 -10.68 -0.97 11.75
CA LEU A 33 -10.81 -2.32 11.19
C LEU A 33 -9.48 -3.09 11.27
N VAL A 34 -8.37 -2.46 10.87
CA VAL A 34 -7.05 -3.10 10.82
C VAL A 34 -6.58 -3.47 12.22
N VAL A 35 -6.63 -2.55 13.18
CA VAL A 35 -6.19 -2.81 14.55
C VAL A 35 -7.09 -3.86 15.22
N SER A 36 -8.42 -3.80 15.00
CA SER A 36 -9.35 -4.81 15.52
C SER A 36 -9.05 -6.21 14.99
N SER A 37 -8.82 -6.35 13.68
CA SER A 37 -8.52 -7.63 13.05
C SER A 37 -7.14 -8.15 13.50
N PHE A 38 -6.13 -7.28 13.54
CA PHE A 38 -4.80 -7.61 14.05
C PHE A 38 -4.86 -8.14 15.50
N ALA A 39 -5.61 -7.47 16.38
CA ALA A 39 -5.75 -7.89 17.77
C ALA A 39 -6.36 -9.30 17.91
N ALA A 40 -7.34 -9.62 17.06
CA ALA A 40 -8.04 -10.90 17.11
C ALA A 40 -7.28 -12.06 16.45
N HIS A 41 -6.48 -11.78 15.41
CA HIS A 41 -6.00 -12.83 14.50
C HIS A 41 -4.47 -12.89 14.33
N ALA A 42 -3.74 -11.82 14.65
CA ALA A 42 -2.30 -11.81 14.42
C ALA A 42 -1.51 -12.57 15.49
N PRO A 43 -0.46 -13.33 15.12
CA PRO A 43 0.36 -14.06 16.08
C PRO A 43 0.97 -13.16 17.17
N ALA A 44 0.96 -13.62 18.42
CA ALA A 44 1.35 -12.81 19.59
C ALA A 44 2.76 -12.18 19.48
N GLY A 45 3.70 -12.84 18.81
CA GLY A 45 5.06 -12.35 18.60
C GLY A 45 5.24 -11.37 17.43
N THR A 46 4.16 -10.83 16.88
CA THR A 46 4.19 -9.88 15.77
C THR A 46 3.67 -8.51 16.19
N ARG A 47 4.19 -7.47 15.53
CA ARG A 47 3.78 -6.08 15.69
C ARG A 47 3.00 -5.57 14.46
N LEU A 48 2.24 -4.50 14.63
CA LEU A 48 1.61 -3.75 13.54
C LEU A 48 2.18 -2.33 13.53
N VAL A 49 2.76 -1.93 12.40
CA VAL A 49 3.30 -0.58 12.20
C VAL A 49 2.34 0.22 11.33
N LEU A 50 1.78 1.30 11.87
CA LEU A 50 1.04 2.30 11.13
C LEU A 50 2.01 3.39 10.67
N LYS A 51 2.24 3.50 9.36
CA LYS A 51 3.18 4.45 8.78
C LYS A 51 2.43 5.66 8.25
N GLU A 52 2.71 6.85 8.80
CA GLU A 52 2.10 8.09 8.31
C GLU A 52 2.47 8.41 6.87
N HIS A 53 1.52 8.99 6.13
CA HIS A 53 1.74 9.47 4.77
C HIS A 53 2.69 10.68 4.79
N PRO A 54 3.76 10.72 3.95
CA PRO A 54 4.75 11.80 4.00
C PRO A 54 4.19 13.19 3.66
N LEU A 55 3.03 13.23 2.99
CA LEU A 55 2.32 14.46 2.63
C LEU A 55 1.14 14.79 3.57
N ASP A 56 1.01 14.10 4.70
CA ASP A 56 -0.03 14.43 5.67
C ASP A 56 0.15 15.86 6.20
N ASN A 57 -0.96 16.56 6.42
CA ASN A 57 -0.98 17.97 6.80
C ASN A 57 -1.12 18.20 8.32
N GLY A 58 -1.21 17.12 9.11
CA GLY A 58 -1.31 17.16 10.57
C GLY A 58 -2.65 17.67 11.10
N VAL A 59 -3.68 17.83 10.25
CA VAL A 59 -5.02 18.28 10.69
C VAL A 59 -5.66 17.26 11.63
N ARG A 60 -5.38 15.98 11.41
CA ARG A 60 -5.76 14.89 12.32
C ARG A 60 -4.52 14.36 13.02
N ASP A 61 -4.65 14.13 14.32
CA ASP A 61 -3.61 13.46 15.10
C ASP A 61 -3.71 11.95 14.93
N TRP A 62 -3.09 11.44 13.85
CA TRP A 62 -3.09 10.00 13.56
C TRP A 62 -2.36 9.18 14.61
N ARG A 63 -1.38 9.76 15.30
CA ARG A 63 -0.70 9.11 16.42
C ARG A 63 -1.70 8.86 17.54
N GLN A 64 -2.43 9.90 17.98
CA GLN A 64 -3.44 9.76 19.01
C GLN A 64 -4.52 8.76 18.61
N ILE A 65 -5.05 8.86 17.38
CA ILE A 65 -6.06 7.90 16.89
C ILE A 65 -5.52 6.46 16.91
N THR A 66 -4.27 6.26 16.51
CA THR A 66 -3.63 4.93 16.53
C THR A 66 -3.50 4.40 17.96
N THR A 67 -3.03 5.23 18.89
CA THR A 67 -2.91 4.88 20.31
C THR A 67 -4.27 4.55 20.93
N ASP A 68 -5.29 5.36 20.66
CA ASP A 68 -6.66 5.13 21.16
C ASP A 68 -7.24 3.82 20.62
N MET A 69 -7.01 3.51 19.35
CA MET A 69 -7.47 2.24 18.76
C MET A 69 -6.70 1.04 19.33
N ALA A 70 -5.39 1.15 19.52
CA ALA A 70 -4.59 0.10 20.13
C ALA A 70 -5.07 -0.19 21.57
N ALA A 71 -5.38 0.86 22.33
CA ALA A 71 -5.92 0.74 23.69
C ALA A 71 -7.33 0.15 23.72
N LEU A 72 -8.19 0.57 22.79
CA LEU A 72 -9.54 0.03 22.65
C LEU A 72 -9.55 -1.49 22.43
N PHE A 73 -8.54 -2.03 21.73
CA PHE A 73 -8.43 -3.45 21.41
C PHE A 73 -7.38 -4.21 22.24
N GLY A 74 -6.73 -3.56 23.22
CA GLY A 74 -5.80 -4.19 24.15
C GLY A 74 -4.50 -4.69 23.52
N VAL A 75 -3.95 -3.95 22.54
CA VAL A 75 -2.72 -4.29 21.81
C VAL A 75 -1.71 -3.14 21.76
N GLU A 76 -1.73 -2.26 22.77
CA GLU A 76 -0.84 -1.10 22.87
C GLU A 76 0.64 -1.47 22.81
N ASP A 77 1.01 -2.64 23.31
CA ASP A 77 2.37 -3.16 23.32
C ASP A 77 2.83 -3.70 21.96
N ARG A 78 1.90 -3.89 21.02
CA ARG A 78 2.12 -4.51 19.69
C ARG A 78 1.81 -3.58 18.52
N VAL A 79 1.35 -2.36 18.75
CA VAL A 79 1.03 -1.38 17.70
C VAL A 79 1.97 -0.19 17.79
N ASP A 80 2.73 0.05 16.73
CA ASP A 80 3.62 1.20 16.61
C ASP A 80 3.08 2.20 15.60
N TYR A 81 3.33 3.48 15.88
CA TYR A 81 3.06 4.56 14.94
C TYR A 81 4.38 5.21 14.47
N LEU A 82 4.57 5.24 13.16
CA LEU A 82 5.79 5.72 12.52
C LEU A 82 5.51 6.96 11.64
N ALA A 83 5.76 8.13 12.20
CA ALA A 83 5.59 9.41 11.50
C ALA A 83 6.57 9.56 10.31
N TRP A 84 7.83 9.18 10.50
CA TRP A 84 8.92 9.43 9.55
C TRP A 84 9.60 8.14 9.09
N GLY A 85 10.33 8.20 7.99
CA GLY A 85 11.13 7.07 7.48
C GLY A 85 10.73 6.65 6.07
N ASP A 86 11.69 6.02 5.37
CA ASP A 86 11.51 5.55 4.01
C ASP A 86 10.53 4.36 3.95
N ILE A 87 9.40 4.57 3.28
CA ILE A 87 8.37 3.54 3.10
C ILE A 87 8.93 2.29 2.42
N GLN A 88 9.88 2.41 1.51
CA GLN A 88 10.44 1.25 0.80
C GLN A 88 11.28 0.39 1.73
N ALA A 89 12.12 1.01 2.57
CA ALA A 89 12.90 0.31 3.57
C ALA A 89 12.01 -0.42 4.59
N VAL A 90 10.97 0.25 5.08
CA VAL A 90 10.01 -0.35 6.04
C VAL A 90 9.19 -1.46 5.37
N THR A 91 8.80 -1.29 4.10
CA THR A 91 8.06 -2.32 3.36
C THR A 91 8.88 -3.60 3.21
N ARG A 92 10.14 -3.50 2.78
CA ARG A 92 11.04 -4.65 2.57
C ARG A 92 11.29 -5.49 3.82
N GLY A 93 11.18 -4.88 5.02
CA GLY A 93 11.38 -5.57 6.29
C GLY A 93 10.11 -6.18 6.89
N SER A 94 8.93 -5.94 6.29
CA SER A 94 7.65 -6.39 6.82
C SER A 94 7.29 -7.82 6.41
N GLN A 95 6.48 -8.50 7.22
CA GLN A 95 5.88 -9.80 6.93
C GLN A 95 4.74 -9.70 5.90
N GLY A 96 4.18 -8.51 5.74
CA GLY A 96 3.08 -8.23 4.84
C GLY A 96 2.60 -6.79 4.98
N VAL A 97 1.99 -6.29 3.90
CA VAL A 97 1.43 -4.94 3.83
C VAL A 97 -0.10 -5.02 3.70
N VAL A 98 -0.78 -4.33 4.60
CA VAL A 98 -2.21 -4.03 4.47
C VAL A 98 -2.32 -2.70 3.73
N THR A 99 -3.20 -2.61 2.73
CA THR A 99 -3.44 -1.36 1.98
C THR A 99 -4.92 -1.22 1.65
N ILE A 100 -5.43 0.00 1.51
CA ILE A 100 -6.80 0.21 1.01
C ILE A 100 -6.77 0.16 -0.51
N ASN A 101 -6.04 1.08 -1.14
CA ASN A 101 -5.82 1.11 -2.59
C ASN A 101 -4.55 1.90 -2.98
N SER A 102 -3.65 2.13 -2.02
CA SER A 102 -2.43 2.90 -2.22
C SER A 102 -1.49 2.25 -3.24
N THR A 103 -0.85 3.05 -4.09
CA THR A 103 0.28 2.60 -4.91
C THR A 103 1.44 2.06 -4.07
N SER A 104 1.51 2.34 -2.77
CA SER A 104 2.44 1.67 -1.86
C SER A 104 2.31 0.13 -1.90
N GLY A 105 1.11 -0.39 -2.21
CA GLY A 105 0.89 -1.81 -2.45
C GLY A 105 1.74 -2.34 -3.60
N THR A 106 1.92 -1.60 -4.69
CA THR A 106 2.73 -2.06 -5.83
C THR A 106 4.23 -2.10 -5.50
N PHE A 107 4.71 -1.25 -4.59
CA PHE A 107 6.08 -1.35 -4.08
C PHE A 107 6.30 -2.61 -3.24
N ALA A 108 5.31 -2.99 -2.42
CA ALA A 108 5.36 -4.23 -1.66
C ALA A 108 5.37 -5.44 -2.59
N LEU A 109 4.49 -5.45 -3.60
CA LEU A 109 4.47 -6.49 -4.63
C LEU A 109 5.80 -6.59 -5.38
N ALA A 110 6.39 -5.45 -5.77
CA ALA A 110 7.69 -5.41 -6.42
C ALA A 110 8.84 -5.92 -5.53
N ALA A 111 8.69 -5.82 -4.21
CA ALA A 111 9.64 -6.34 -3.22
C ALA A 111 9.37 -7.80 -2.85
N GLY A 112 8.38 -8.46 -3.44
CA GLY A 112 7.98 -9.83 -3.09
C GLY A 112 7.28 -9.95 -1.73
N VAL A 113 6.82 -8.83 -1.17
CA VAL A 113 6.15 -8.78 0.13
C VAL A 113 4.66 -9.07 -0.06
N PRO A 114 4.06 -9.95 0.77
CA PRO A 114 2.62 -10.20 0.75
C PRO A 114 1.79 -8.92 0.90
N VAL A 115 0.68 -8.82 0.15
CA VAL A 115 -0.23 -7.67 0.23
C VAL A 115 -1.67 -8.12 0.38
N VAL A 116 -2.43 -7.52 1.29
CA VAL A 116 -3.89 -7.62 1.34
C VAL A 116 -4.52 -6.25 1.08
N VAL A 117 -5.55 -6.24 0.23
CA VAL A 117 -6.25 -5.02 -0.20
C VAL A 117 -7.60 -4.94 0.49
N LEU A 118 -7.92 -3.78 1.06
CA LEU A 118 -9.17 -3.52 1.80
C LEU A 118 -10.18 -2.68 1.01
N GLY A 119 -9.78 -2.09 -0.10
CA GLY A 119 -10.62 -1.34 -1.03
C GLY A 119 -10.54 -1.92 -2.43
N HIS A 120 -10.70 -1.06 -3.44
CA HIS A 120 -10.54 -1.46 -4.84
C HIS A 120 -9.19 -0.97 -5.37
N ALA A 121 -8.32 -1.90 -5.73
CA ALA A 121 -7.06 -1.61 -6.38
C ALA A 121 -6.93 -2.41 -7.68
N VAL A 122 -6.37 -1.80 -8.73
CA VAL A 122 -6.19 -2.47 -10.04
C VAL A 122 -5.25 -3.68 -9.99
N TYR A 123 -4.43 -3.76 -8.94
CA TYR A 123 -3.50 -4.87 -8.68
C TYR A 123 -4.09 -5.91 -7.70
N ASP A 124 -5.31 -5.71 -7.20
CA ASP A 124 -6.02 -6.70 -6.36
C ASP A 124 -6.55 -7.83 -7.24
N ILE A 125 -5.64 -8.71 -7.64
CA ILE A 125 -5.92 -9.89 -8.45
C ILE A 125 -5.41 -11.14 -7.72
N PRO A 126 -6.04 -12.30 -7.96
CA PRO A 126 -5.51 -13.59 -7.52
C PRO A 126 -4.05 -13.77 -7.94
N GLU A 127 -3.28 -14.50 -7.13
CA GLU A 127 -1.84 -14.77 -7.32
C GLU A 127 -0.94 -13.55 -7.08
N LEU A 128 -1.46 -12.32 -7.17
CA LEU A 128 -0.69 -11.12 -6.87
C LEU A 128 -0.90 -10.64 -5.43
N THR A 129 -2.13 -10.69 -4.93
CA THR A 129 -2.50 -10.23 -3.59
C THR A 129 -3.22 -11.34 -2.83
N TYR A 130 -3.23 -11.24 -1.51
CA TYR A 130 -3.89 -12.21 -0.64
C TYR A 130 -5.41 -12.05 -0.71
N GLN A 131 -6.08 -13.12 -1.14
CA GLN A 131 -7.53 -13.14 -1.39
C GLN A 131 -8.36 -13.72 -0.23
N GLY A 132 -7.71 -14.17 0.86
CA GLY A 132 -8.39 -14.78 2.01
C GLY A 132 -8.97 -13.76 3.02
N GLY A 133 -9.00 -12.47 2.68
CA GLY A 133 -9.41 -11.39 3.56
C GLY A 133 -8.37 -11.00 4.61
N LEU A 134 -8.66 -9.96 5.38
CA LEU A 134 -7.71 -9.40 6.34
C LEU A 134 -7.40 -10.36 7.49
N ASP A 135 -8.40 -11.06 8.03
CA ASP A 135 -8.22 -11.93 9.21
C ASP A 135 -7.27 -13.10 8.93
N GLY A 136 -7.39 -13.75 7.77
CA GLY A 136 -6.51 -14.84 7.36
C GLY A 136 -5.08 -14.38 7.01
N PHE A 137 -4.95 -13.13 6.55
CA PHE A 137 -3.68 -12.56 6.10
C PHE A 137 -2.62 -12.55 7.21
N TRP A 138 -3.02 -12.28 8.46
CA TRP A 138 -2.07 -12.19 9.57
C TRP A 138 -1.36 -13.52 9.88
N SER A 139 -2.05 -14.64 9.68
CA SER A 139 -1.53 -15.98 10.01
C SER A 139 -0.88 -16.69 8.83
N ALA A 140 -1.31 -16.36 7.61
CA ALA A 140 -0.88 -17.05 6.40
C ALA A 140 -0.70 -16.06 5.23
N PRO A 141 0.15 -15.03 5.38
CA PRO A 141 0.38 -14.08 4.29
C PRO A 141 1.04 -14.82 3.10
N MET A 142 0.53 -14.57 1.89
CA MET A 142 1.03 -15.21 0.66
C MET A 142 1.82 -14.18 -0.16
N PRO A 143 3.08 -14.48 -0.53
CA PRO A 143 3.85 -13.59 -1.40
C PRO A 143 3.25 -13.56 -2.81
N PRO A 144 3.44 -12.46 -3.56
CA PRO A 144 3.01 -12.38 -4.94
C PRO A 144 3.74 -13.40 -5.81
N ASP A 145 3.01 -14.00 -6.76
CA ASP A 145 3.61 -14.80 -7.81
C ASP A 145 4.46 -13.91 -8.74
N PRO A 146 5.76 -14.20 -8.90
CA PRO A 146 6.67 -13.34 -9.64
C PRO A 146 6.35 -13.27 -11.14
N GLU A 147 5.82 -14.35 -11.73
CA GLU A 147 5.46 -14.38 -13.15
C GLU A 147 4.22 -13.53 -13.43
N THR A 148 3.21 -13.66 -12.57
CA THR A 148 1.97 -12.88 -12.60
C THR A 148 2.26 -11.40 -12.39
N PHE A 149 3.10 -11.06 -11.40
CA PHE A 149 3.52 -9.67 -11.20
C PHE A 149 4.26 -9.11 -12.43
N ALA A 150 5.17 -9.88 -13.03
CA ALA A 150 5.88 -9.46 -14.23
C ALA A 150 4.92 -9.23 -15.42
N ALA A 151 3.92 -10.11 -15.59
CA ALA A 151 2.89 -9.96 -16.60
C ALA A 151 2.01 -8.72 -16.37
N PHE A 152 1.54 -8.52 -15.13
CA PHE A 152 0.78 -7.33 -14.72
C PHE A 152 1.55 -6.04 -15.02
N ARG A 153 2.83 -5.99 -14.61
CA ARG A 153 3.70 -4.83 -14.85
C ARG A 153 3.88 -4.55 -16.34
N ARG A 154 4.07 -5.61 -17.15
CA ARG A 154 4.21 -5.47 -18.61
C ARG A 154 2.96 -4.84 -19.23
N VAL A 155 1.76 -5.28 -18.85
CA VAL A 155 0.51 -4.69 -19.34
C VAL A 155 0.40 -3.21 -18.97
N LEU A 156 0.70 -2.85 -17.72
CA LEU A 156 0.66 -1.46 -17.30
C LEU A 156 1.60 -0.59 -18.14
N VAL A 157 2.86 -1.01 -18.30
CA VAL A 157 3.88 -0.26 -19.04
C VAL A 157 3.54 -0.15 -20.52
N GLU A 158 3.08 -1.23 -21.15
CA GLU A 158 2.88 -1.26 -22.61
C GLU A 158 1.51 -0.70 -23.06
N ARG A 159 0.50 -0.72 -22.19
CA ARG A 159 -0.90 -0.49 -22.60
C ARG A 159 -1.62 0.62 -21.84
N CYS A 160 -1.26 0.85 -20.59
CA CYS A 160 -2.02 1.72 -19.69
C CYS A 160 -1.31 3.04 -19.38
N LEU A 161 0.01 3.01 -19.24
CA LEU A 161 0.80 4.15 -18.77
C LEU A 161 1.51 4.87 -19.91
N ILE A 162 1.82 6.15 -19.66
CA ILE A 162 2.74 6.95 -20.46
C ILE A 162 4.00 7.13 -19.59
N PRO A 163 5.18 6.65 -20.03
CA PRO A 163 6.42 6.84 -19.27
C PRO A 163 6.72 8.32 -19.01
N GLY A 164 7.18 8.64 -17.80
CA GLY A 164 7.55 9.99 -17.36
C GLY A 164 6.83 10.43 -16.09
N GLY A 165 6.81 11.74 -15.83
CA GLY A 165 6.22 12.32 -14.62
C GLY A 165 6.28 13.84 -14.59
N PHE A 166 5.71 14.46 -13.56
CA PHE A 166 5.53 15.93 -13.50
C PHE A 166 6.51 16.64 -12.56
N PHE A 167 7.37 15.90 -11.86
CA PHE A 167 8.12 16.42 -10.71
C PHE A 167 9.62 16.62 -10.97
N SER A 168 10.11 16.34 -12.18
CA SER A 168 11.45 16.70 -12.63
C SER A 168 11.44 17.05 -14.12
N GLU A 169 12.42 17.83 -14.57
CA GLU A 169 12.55 18.19 -15.99
C GLU A 169 12.70 16.93 -16.86
N ASP A 170 13.60 16.01 -16.49
CA ASP A 170 13.78 14.73 -17.20
C ASP A 170 12.46 13.91 -17.30
N ALA A 171 11.68 13.88 -16.21
CA ALA A 171 10.42 13.17 -16.18
C ALA A 171 9.36 13.88 -17.03
N LEU A 172 9.38 15.21 -17.05
CA LEU A 172 8.47 16.05 -17.83
C LEU A 172 8.74 15.89 -19.33
N ASP A 173 10.01 15.94 -19.73
CA ASP A 173 10.43 15.72 -21.11
C ASP A 173 10.04 14.32 -21.58
N SER A 174 10.26 13.32 -20.73
CA SER A 174 9.85 11.94 -21.00
C SER A 174 8.33 11.84 -21.20
N VAL A 175 7.50 12.39 -20.30
CA VAL A 175 6.04 12.27 -20.43
C VAL A 175 5.51 13.01 -21.66
N VAL A 176 6.07 14.19 -21.99
CA VAL A 176 5.69 14.94 -23.20
C VAL A 176 6.04 14.14 -24.44
N HIS A 177 7.26 13.62 -24.53
CA HIS A 177 7.70 12.80 -25.67
C HIS A 177 6.79 11.59 -25.89
N HIS A 178 6.58 10.78 -24.84
CA HIS A 178 5.77 9.56 -24.93
C HIS A 178 4.29 9.85 -25.17
N ALA A 179 3.75 10.96 -24.64
CA ALA A 179 2.38 11.39 -24.91
C ALA A 179 2.18 11.76 -26.39
N ILE A 180 3.09 12.54 -26.98
CA ILE A 180 3.04 12.89 -28.41
C ILE A 180 3.08 11.63 -29.27
N VAL A 181 4.01 10.72 -29.00
CA VAL A 181 4.11 9.45 -29.74
C VAL A 181 2.80 8.67 -29.71
N ARG A 182 2.18 8.55 -28.52
CA ARG A 182 0.92 7.82 -28.36
C ARG A 182 -0.26 8.49 -29.06
N LEU A 183 -0.35 9.82 -29.01
CA LEU A 183 -1.39 10.58 -29.70
C LEU A 183 -1.26 10.50 -31.22
N GLU A 184 -0.03 10.45 -31.74
CA GLU A 184 0.24 10.31 -33.18
C GLU A 184 0.14 8.86 -33.68
N GLY A 185 -0.12 7.88 -32.80
CA GLY A 185 -0.25 6.47 -33.18
C GLY A 185 1.07 5.83 -33.64
N ARG A 186 2.22 6.42 -33.30
CA ARG A 186 3.53 5.83 -33.61
C ARG A 186 3.86 4.74 -32.59
N ASN A 187 4.38 3.60 -33.04
CA ASN A 187 4.90 2.58 -32.14
C ASN A 187 6.29 2.99 -31.63
N ILE A 188 6.46 3.07 -30.32
CA ILE A 188 7.78 3.23 -29.68
C ILE A 188 8.48 1.89 -29.82
N LYS A 189 9.57 1.84 -30.59
CA LYS A 189 10.50 0.72 -30.50
C LYS A 189 11.14 0.80 -29.13
N ALA A 190 11.09 -0.29 -28.36
CA ALA A 190 11.86 -0.40 -27.13
C ALA A 190 13.35 -0.42 -27.53
N ASP A 191 14.10 0.58 -27.06
CA ASP A 191 15.57 0.54 -27.04
C ASP A 191 16.05 -0.26 -25.82
#